data_AF-A0A1F6GR82-F1
#
_entry.id   AF-A0A1F6GR82-F1
#
_cell.length_a   1.000
_cell.length_b   1.000
_cell.length_c   1.000
_cell.angle_alpha   90.00
_cell.angle_beta   90.00
_cell.angle_gamma   90.00
#
_symmetry.space_group_name_H-M   'P 1'
#
loop_
_entity.id
_entity.type
_entity.pdbx_description
1 polymer ?
#
loop_
_entity_poly.entity_id
_entity_poly.type
_entity_poly.pdbx_seq_one_letter_code
_entity_poly.pdbx_strand_id
1 'polypeptide(L)'
;MILDFLLEIKFLKMQIPIFIILILYLIAAGFFAVFSLFLVYHALKFGVASVMNVAALFIYVLVAMAIIISSYFYIITVDWSQQIIIF
;
A
#
# COMPACT_ATOMS: atom_id res chain seq x y z
N MET A 1 -8.43 24.33 35.87
CA MET A 1 -8.04 23.03 36.47
C MET A 1 -9.00 21.90 36.09
N ILE A 2 -10.27 21.89 36.53
CA ILE A 2 -11.25 20.84 36.10
C ILE A 2 -11.63 20.99 34.62
N LEU A 3 -11.76 22.23 34.13
CA LEU A 3 -12.08 22.49 32.72
C LEU A 3 -10.96 22.03 31.77
N ASP A 4 -9.70 22.17 32.18
CA ASP A 4 -8.52 21.73 31.42
C ASP A 4 -8.43 20.20 31.35
N PHE A 5 -8.72 19.53 32.47
CA PHE A 5 -8.81 18.06 32.54
C PHE A 5 -9.97 17.50 31.69
N LEU A 6 -11.11 18.18 31.66
CA LEU A 6 -12.25 17.80 30.80
C LEU A 6 -11.97 18.06 29.31
N LEU A 7 -11.15 19.06 28.98
CA LEU A 7 -10.69 19.30 27.62
C LEU A 7 -9.68 18.24 27.15
N GLU A 8 -8.79 17.75 28.03
CA GLU A 8 -7.88 16.63 27.74
C GLU A 8 -8.62 15.32 27.42
N ILE A 9 -9.69 14.99 28.16
CA ILE A 9 -10.49 13.78 27.92
C ILE A 9 -11.22 13.83 26.57
N LYS A 10 -11.59 15.03 26.09
CA LYS A 10 -12.39 15.21 24.87
C LYS A 10 -11.59 14.98 23.57
N PHE A 11 -10.26 14.92 23.65
CA PHE A 11 -9.36 14.65 22.54
C PHE A 11 -8.46 13.46 22.85
N LEU A 12 -9.04 12.28 23.10
CA LEU A 12 -8.27 11.03 23.10
C LEU A 12 -7.69 10.83 21.69
N LYS A 13 -6.50 11.37 21.49
CA LYS A 13 -5.75 11.27 20.25
C LYS A 13 -5.27 9.85 20.08
N MET A 14 -5.94 9.10 19.20
CA MET A 14 -5.50 7.76 18.88
C MET A 14 -4.19 7.86 18.09
N GLN A 15 -3.11 7.40 18.70
CA GLN A 15 -1.79 7.33 18.09
C GLN A 15 -1.56 5.92 17.55
N ILE A 16 -1.31 5.81 16.25
CA ILE A 16 -0.93 4.56 15.60
C ILE A 16 0.51 4.67 15.11
N PRO A 17 1.39 3.72 15.45
CA PRO A 17 2.73 3.69 14.88
C PRO A 17 2.70 3.61 13.35
N ILE A 18 3.48 4.45 12.67
CA ILE A 18 3.50 4.54 11.20
C ILE A 18 3.83 3.20 10.53
N PHE A 19 4.65 2.37 11.18
CA PHE A 19 5.09 1.09 10.64
C PHE A 19 3.92 0.16 10.32
N ILE A 20 2.82 0.22 11.09
CA ILE A 20 1.64 -0.63 10.86
C ILE A 20 1.05 -0.31 9.48
N ILE A 21 0.91 0.98 9.17
CA ILE A 21 0.34 1.45 7.90
C ILE A 21 1.28 1.09 6.74
N LEU A 22 2.58 1.32 6.89
CA LEU A 22 3.57 1.02 5.85
C LEU A 22 3.64 -0.48 5.53
N ILE A 23 3.56 -1.34 6.55
CA ILE A 23 3.54 -2.80 6.36
C ILE A 23 2.25 -3.23 5.64
N LEU A 24 1.08 -2.75 6.08
CA LEU A 24 -0.19 -3.08 5.42
C LEU A 24 -0.21 -2.64 3.96
N TYR A 25 0.33 -1.44 3.69
CA TYR A 25 0.48 -0.93 2.34
C TYR A 25 1.40 -1.82 1.48
N LEU A 26 2.56 -2.23 2.00
CA LEU A 26 3.47 -3.13 1.28
C LEU A 26 2.85 -4.50 1.01
N ILE A 27 2.09 -5.05 1.94
CA ILE A 27 1.36 -6.31 1.75
C ILE A 27 0.36 -6.16 0.61
N ALA A 28 -0.42 -5.08 0.59
CA ALA A 28 -1.39 -4.81 -0.47
C ALA A 28 -0.71 -4.64 -1.84
N ALA A 29 0.37 -3.87 -1.91
CA ALA A 29 1.15 -3.67 -3.14
C ALA A 29 1.78 -4.99 -3.64
N GLY A 30 2.34 -5.79 -2.74
CA GLY A 30 2.90 -7.11 -3.06
C GLY A 30 1.84 -8.08 -3.58
N PHE A 31 0.68 -8.13 -2.91
CA PHE A 31 -0.46 -8.93 -3.38
C PHE A 31 -0.91 -8.52 -4.79
N PHE A 32 -1.02 -7.21 -5.04
CA PHE A 32 -1.38 -6.69 -6.35
C PHE A 32 -0.36 -7.07 -7.44
N ALA A 33 0.94 -7.02 -7.15
CA ALA A 33 1.98 -7.42 -8.10
C ALA A 33 1.94 -8.92 -8.41
N VAL A 34 1.80 -9.77 -7.39
CA VAL A 34 1.68 -11.23 -7.58
C VAL A 34 0.43 -11.55 -8.40
N PHE A 35 -0.70 -10.91 -8.09
CA PHE A 35 -1.94 -11.10 -8.84
C PHE A 35 -1.82 -10.64 -10.30
N SER A 36 -1.13 -9.52 -10.55
CA SER A 36 -0.87 -9.03 -11.91
C SER A 36 -0.05 -10.02 -12.74
N LEU A 37 1.00 -10.62 -12.15
CA LEU A 37 1.79 -11.68 -12.78
C LEU A 37 0.95 -12.92 -13.07
N PHE A 38 0.10 -13.32 -12.12
CA PHE A 38 -0.83 -14.44 -12.30
C PHE A 38 -1.79 -14.21 -13.48
N LEU A 39 -2.35 -12.99 -13.60
CA LEU A 39 -3.23 -12.64 -14.72
C LEU A 39 -2.51 -12.68 -16.07
N VAL A 40 -1.28 -12.18 -16.15
CA VAL A 40 -0.46 -12.31 -17.38
C VAL A 40 -0.23 -13.77 -17.73
N TYR A 41 0.20 -14.59 -16.76
CA TYR A 41 0.39 -16.02 -16.98
C TYR A 41 -0.89 -16.70 -17.48
N HIS A 42 -2.03 -16.41 -16.85
CA HIS A 42 -3.31 -16.97 -17.23
C HIS A 42 -3.73 -16.54 -18.64
N ALA A 43 -3.58 -15.26 -18.98
CA ALA A 43 -3.89 -14.74 -20.31
C ALA A 43 -3.06 -15.41 -21.41
N LEU A 44 -1.76 -15.62 -21.17
CA LEU A 44 -0.84 -16.26 -22.11
C LEU A 44 -1.12 -17.76 -22.26
N LYS A 45 -1.41 -18.45 -21.15
CA LYS A 45 -1.62 -19.90 -21.15
C LYS A 45 -2.95 -20.31 -21.77
N PHE A 46 -4.03 -19.59 -21.49
CA PHE A 46 -5.38 -20.00 -21.87
C PHE A 46 -5.87 -19.36 -23.16
N GLY A 47 -5.12 -18.43 -23.76
CA GLY A 47 -5.33 -17.98 -25.15
C GLY A 47 -6.64 -17.23 -25.43
N VAL A 48 -7.47 -16.98 -24.42
CA VAL A 48 -8.74 -16.24 -24.54
C VAL A 48 -8.52 -14.72 -24.56
N ALA A 49 -7.28 -14.26 -24.42
CA ALA A 49 -6.95 -12.84 -24.34
C ALA A 49 -6.62 -12.27 -25.73
N SER A 50 -7.28 -11.17 -26.10
CA SER A 50 -6.87 -10.38 -27.25
C SER A 50 -5.49 -9.76 -27.02
N VAL A 51 -4.80 -9.37 -28.10
CA VAL A 51 -3.51 -8.65 -28.01
C VAL A 51 -3.62 -7.41 -27.13
N MET A 52 -4.75 -6.70 -27.20
CA MET A 52 -5.04 -5.52 -26.38
C MET A 52 -5.11 -5.87 -24.88
N ASN A 53 -5.75 -7.00 -24.53
CA ASN A 53 -5.85 -7.47 -23.15
C ASN A 53 -4.46 -7.83 -22.60
N VAL A 54 -3.66 -8.54 -23.39
CA VAL A 54 -2.28 -8.91 -22.99
C VAL A 54 -1.43 -7.65 -22.79
N ALA A 55 -1.51 -6.67 -23.68
CA ALA A 55 -0.79 -5.39 -23.54
C ALA A 55 -1.21 -4.63 -22.27
N ALA A 56 -2.51 -4.56 -21.96
CA ALA A 56 -3.00 -3.95 -20.74
C ALA A 56 -2.47 -4.65 -19.47
N LEU A 57 -2.42 -5.98 -19.47
CA LEU A 57 -1.87 -6.75 -18.35
C LEU A 57 -0.37 -6.52 -18.16
N PHE A 58 0.40 -6.36 -19.25
CA PHE A 58 1.81 -5.95 -19.14
C PHE A 58 1.96 -4.57 -18.51
N ILE A 59 1.10 -3.60 -18.88
CA ILE A 59 1.11 -2.27 -18.25
C ILE A 59 0.83 -2.38 -16.75
N TYR A 60 -0.14 -3.21 -16.33
CA TYR A 60 -0.41 -3.43 -14.90
C TYR A 60 0.80 -3.99 -14.15
N VAL A 61 1.53 -4.95 -14.73
CA VAL A 61 2.77 -5.45 -14.13
C VAL A 61 3.82 -4.35 -14.04
N LEU A 62 4.03 -3.56 -15.09
CA LEU A 62 5.00 -2.46 -15.06
C LEU A 62 4.67 -1.42 -13.98
N VAL A 63 3.40 -1.03 -13.89
CA VAL A 63 2.92 -0.08 -12.88
C VAL A 63 3.06 -0.67 -11.48
N ALA A 64 2.71 -1.95 -11.27
CA ALA A 64 2.88 -2.62 -9.99
C ALA A 64 4.35 -2.64 -9.55
N MET A 65 5.28 -2.94 -10.46
CA MET A 65 6.71 -2.91 -10.18
C MET A 65 7.20 -1.49 -9.86
N ALA A 66 6.76 -0.48 -10.61
CA ALA A 66 7.09 0.92 -10.36
C ALA A 66 6.58 1.39 -8.98
N ILE A 67 5.37 0.96 -8.60
CA ILE A 67 4.83 1.22 -7.26
C ILE A 67 5.74 0.57 -6.22
N ILE A 68 5.99 -0.74 -6.28
CA ILE A 68 6.82 -1.44 -5.27
C ILE A 68 8.20 -0.79 -5.13
N ILE A 69 8.86 -0.46 -6.25
CA ILE A 69 10.20 0.15 -6.24
C ILE A 69 10.14 1.54 -5.60
N SER A 70 9.21 2.40 -6.04
CA SER A 70 9.07 3.75 -5.48
C SER A 70 8.67 3.73 -4.01
N SER A 71 7.79 2.81 -3.61
CA SER A 71 7.42 2.53 -2.23
C SER A 71 8.61 2.11 -1.39
N TYR A 72 9.46 1.21 -1.89
CA TYR A 72 10.67 0.78 -1.18
C TYR A 72 11.59 1.97 -0.91
N PHE A 73 11.89 2.78 -1.93
CA PHE A 73 12.74 3.97 -1.77
C PHE A 73 12.14 5.01 -0.82
N TYR A 74 10.82 5.16 -0.81
CA TYR A 74 10.15 6.03 0.16
C TYR A 74 10.27 5.48 1.58
N ILE A 75 9.92 4.21 1.79
CA ILE A 75 9.80 3.58 3.12
C ILE A 75 11.15 3.55 3.86
N ILE A 76 12.27 3.35 3.16
CA ILE A 76 13.60 3.39 3.79
C ILE A 76 13.99 4.78 4.33
N THR A 77 13.35 5.85 3.83
CA THR A 77 13.59 7.23 4.29
C THR A 77 12.68 7.63 5.45
N VAL A 78 11.64 6.83 5.74
CA VAL A 78 10.70 7.12 6.82
C VAL A 78 11.28 6.68 8.16
N ASP A 79 11.15 7.53 9.17
CA ASP A 79 11.44 7.17 10.55
C ASP A 79 10.32 6.27 11.11
N TRP A 80 10.67 5.02 11.40
CA TRP A 80 9.76 3.97 11.86
C TRP A 80 9.24 4.18 13.28
N SER A 81 9.88 5.06 14.06
CA SER A 81 9.46 5.42 15.41
C SER A 81 8.32 6.44 15.43
N GLN A 82 7.99 7.04 14.27
CA GLN A 82 6.95 8.04 14.17
C GLN A 82 5.56 7.46 14.47
N GLN A 83 4.73 8.30 15.07
CA GLN A 83 3.33 8.02 15.36
C GLN A 83 2.44 8.95 14.54
N ILE A 84 1.37 8.39 13.99
CA ILE A 84 0.32 9.14 13.29
C ILE A 84 -0.84 9.35 14.26
N ILE A 85 -1.28 10.59 14.37
CA ILE A 85 -2.45 10.99 15.14
C ILE A 85 -3.67 10.90 14.21
N ILE A 86 -4.62 10.03 14.53
CA ILE A 86 -5.76 9.75 13.65
C ILE A 86 -6.99 10.60 14.01
N PHE A 87 -7.05 11.15 15.23
CA PHE A 87 -8.08 12.10 15.70
C PHE A 87 -7.51 13.02 16.76
#